data_AF-A0A970X9S3-F1
#
_entry.id   AF-A0A970X9S3-F1
#
_cell.length_a   1.000
_cell.length_b   1.000
_cell.length_c   1.000
_cell.angle_alpha   90.00
_cell.angle_beta   90.00
_cell.angle_gamma   90.00
#
_symmetry.space_group_name_H-M   'P 1'
#
loop_
_entity.id
_entity.type
_entity.pdbx_description
1 polymer ?
#
loop_
_entity_poly.entity_id
_entity_poly.type
_entity_poly.pdbx_seq_one_letter_code
_entity_poly.pdbx_strand_id
1 'polypeptide(L)'
;KSQAAAFIKEAEGWVGYLEKETDKNLEDFRANAGDENFTIFGRWYGLNGFAWCAMFVSYAAWKAGIPESIIPKQKSCTRDGVAFFKKTGRWRPRAGYMPQPGDIIYFTNDGGRTAAHVGIVCMADASGVTTIEGNTNGSPALVPNGGGVAKKRYPLAYERIYGYGSPAYRDDRAANKARIQSKCGFSDPEGFFGYLDGFQYADAAYEKWADSYE
;
A
#
# COMPACT_ATOMS: atom_id res chain seq x y z
N LYS A 1 8.64 -14.17 0.51
CA LYS A 1 7.62 -13.23 0.02
C LYS A 1 8.20 -11.84 -0.13
N SER A 2 7.96 -11.15 -1.25
CA SER A 2 8.44 -9.78 -1.45
C SER A 2 7.78 -8.85 -0.45
N GLN A 3 8.47 -7.76 -0.10
CA GLN A 3 7.94 -6.78 0.83
C GLN A 3 6.64 -6.14 0.32
N ALA A 4 6.51 -5.89 -0.99
CA ALA A 4 5.28 -5.37 -1.58
C ALA A 4 4.09 -6.34 -1.41
N ALA A 5 4.30 -7.64 -1.68
CA ALA A 5 3.26 -8.65 -1.52
C ALA A 5 2.86 -8.84 -0.04
N ALA A 6 3.83 -8.82 0.87
CA ALA A 6 3.57 -8.88 2.31
C ALA A 6 2.75 -7.66 2.79
N PHE A 7 3.07 -6.47 2.29
CA PHE A 7 2.36 -5.23 2.61
C PHE A 7 0.90 -5.26 2.15
N ILE A 8 0.67 -5.66 0.90
CA ILE A 8 -0.69 -5.78 0.35
C ILE A 8 -1.46 -6.84 1.13
N LYS A 9 -0.87 -8.02 1.36
CA LYS A 9 -1.53 -9.11 2.08
C LYS A 9 -1.95 -8.71 3.48
N GLU A 10 -1.09 -7.97 4.20
CA GLU A 10 -1.43 -7.45 5.51
C GLU A 10 -2.63 -6.50 5.42
N ALA A 11 -2.60 -5.53 4.51
CA ALA A 11 -3.71 -4.60 4.31
C ALA A 11 -5.02 -5.30 3.92
N GLU A 12 -4.96 -6.34 3.08
CA GLU A 12 -6.11 -7.15 2.69
C GLU A 12 -6.77 -7.83 3.88
N GLY A 13 -5.98 -8.25 4.87
CA GLY A 13 -6.47 -8.88 6.09
C GLY A 13 -7.42 -7.97 6.89
N TRP A 14 -7.31 -6.65 6.72
CA TRP A 14 -8.13 -5.66 7.45
C TRP A 14 -9.39 -5.23 6.69
N VAL A 15 -9.59 -5.65 5.44
CA VAL A 15 -10.78 -5.24 4.66
C VAL A 15 -12.07 -5.63 5.37
N GLY A 16 -12.96 -4.67 5.57
CA GLY A 16 -14.21 -4.84 6.31
C GLY A 16 -14.11 -4.51 7.81
N TYR A 17 -12.94 -4.11 8.31
CA TYR A 17 -12.77 -3.52 9.63
C TYR A 17 -13.52 -2.18 9.73
N LEU A 18 -14.22 -1.94 10.84
CA LEU A 18 -14.89 -0.68 11.17
C LEU A 18 -14.23 0.00 12.37
N GLU A 19 -14.11 1.32 12.34
CA GLU A 19 -13.72 2.12 13.50
C GLU A 19 -14.76 2.05 14.61
N LYS A 20 -14.33 2.41 15.82
CA LYS A 20 -15.10 2.21 17.04
C LYS A 20 -15.60 3.51 17.63
N GLU A 21 -16.70 3.42 18.35
CA GLU A 21 -17.28 4.50 19.16
C GLU A 21 -16.40 4.84 20.37
N THR A 22 -15.72 3.83 20.91
CA THR A 22 -14.87 3.96 22.11
C THR A 22 -13.63 3.09 21.99
N ASP A 23 -12.69 3.23 22.92
CA ASP A 23 -11.44 2.45 22.97
C ASP A 23 -11.63 0.96 23.36
N LYS A 24 -12.84 0.40 23.18
CA LYS A 24 -13.19 -1.00 23.48
C LYS A 24 -13.25 -1.84 22.20
N ASN A 25 -12.90 -3.12 22.30
CA ASN A 25 -13.01 -4.12 21.23
C ASN A 25 -12.33 -3.71 19.91
N LEU A 26 -11.15 -3.08 19.99
CA LEU A 26 -10.46 -2.54 18.81
C LEU A 26 -9.97 -3.63 17.84
N GLU A 27 -9.83 -4.85 18.32
CA GLU A 27 -9.38 -6.01 17.54
C GLU A 27 -10.55 -6.69 16.79
N ASP A 28 -11.80 -6.44 17.21
CA ASP A 28 -12.97 -6.98 16.54
C ASP A 28 -13.29 -6.15 15.29
N PHE A 29 -13.71 -6.80 14.21
CA PHE A 29 -13.97 -6.10 12.95
C PHE A 29 -15.22 -5.21 12.98
N ARG A 30 -16.23 -5.55 13.81
CA ARG A 30 -17.56 -4.92 13.75
C ARG A 30 -18.16 -4.58 15.10
N ALA A 31 -17.76 -5.23 16.18
CA ALA A 31 -18.22 -4.88 17.51
C ALA A 31 -17.80 -3.44 17.85
N ASN A 32 -18.63 -2.74 18.62
CA ASN A 32 -18.40 -1.35 19.04
C ASN A 32 -18.22 -0.35 17.87
N ALA A 33 -18.75 -0.65 16.67
CA ALA A 33 -18.67 0.26 15.54
C ALA A 33 -19.32 1.61 15.86
N GLY A 34 -18.66 2.69 15.44
CA GLY A 34 -19.08 4.09 15.65
C GLY A 34 -18.34 5.02 14.69
N ASP A 35 -18.37 6.33 14.91
CA ASP A 35 -17.74 7.34 14.06
C ASP A 35 -16.70 8.23 14.78
N GLU A 36 -16.27 7.79 15.96
CA GLU A 36 -15.33 8.48 16.84
C GLU A 36 -13.84 8.15 16.57
N ASN A 37 -13.53 7.53 15.43
CA ASN A 37 -12.15 7.23 15.00
C ASN A 37 -11.32 6.34 15.95
N PHE A 38 -11.93 5.59 16.88
CA PHE A 38 -11.19 4.66 17.72
C PHE A 38 -10.81 3.41 16.92
N THR A 39 -9.51 3.14 16.77
CA THR A 39 -9.00 2.00 16.00
C THR A 39 -7.74 1.39 16.62
N ILE A 40 -7.48 0.11 16.33
CA ILE A 40 -6.20 -0.52 16.69
C ILE A 40 -5.01 0.23 16.07
N PHE A 41 -5.18 0.81 14.88
CA PHE A 41 -4.17 1.57 14.18
C PHE A 41 -3.83 2.87 14.94
N GLY A 42 -4.84 3.62 15.34
CA GLY A 42 -4.70 4.84 16.15
C GLY A 42 -4.09 4.54 17.51
N ARG A 43 -4.53 3.47 18.18
CA ARG A 43 -3.94 3.01 19.45
C ARG A 43 -2.47 2.63 19.30
N TRP A 44 -2.11 1.83 18.29
CA TRP A 44 -0.72 1.46 18.00
C TRP A 44 0.15 2.67 17.68
N TYR A 45 -0.40 3.66 16.98
CA TYR A 45 0.32 4.88 16.65
C TYR A 45 0.53 5.77 17.90
N GLY A 46 -0.36 5.68 18.89
CA GLY A 46 -0.41 6.57 20.06
C GLY A 46 -1.28 7.81 19.86
N LEU A 47 -2.18 7.80 18.86
CA LEU A 47 -3.08 8.90 18.49
C LEU A 47 -4.48 8.34 18.19
N ASN A 48 -5.06 7.59 19.14
CA ASN A 48 -6.39 7.03 18.94
C ASN A 48 -7.48 8.11 18.98
N GLY A 49 -8.55 7.95 18.20
CA GLY A 49 -9.60 8.96 18.05
C GLY A 49 -9.28 10.08 17.05
N PHE A 50 -8.18 9.95 16.28
CA PHE A 50 -7.84 10.86 15.19
C PHE A 50 -7.96 10.16 13.83
N ALA A 51 -8.07 10.95 12.75
CA ALA A 51 -8.09 10.44 11.39
C ALA A 51 -6.91 9.47 11.14
N TRP A 52 -7.24 8.26 10.67
CA TRP A 52 -6.33 7.11 10.76
C TRP A 52 -5.93 6.51 9.41
N CYS A 53 -6.26 7.13 8.27
CA CYS A 53 -5.87 6.62 6.94
C CYS A 53 -4.35 6.42 6.80
N ALA A 54 -3.55 7.40 7.23
CA ALA A 54 -2.09 7.30 7.22
C ALA A 54 -1.57 6.29 8.27
N MET A 55 -2.20 6.24 9.44
CA MET A 55 -1.82 5.31 10.51
C MET A 55 -2.07 3.86 10.10
N PHE A 56 -3.15 3.59 9.35
CA PHE A 56 -3.44 2.27 8.75
C PHE A 56 -2.32 1.83 7.81
N VAL A 57 -1.90 2.70 6.89
CA VAL A 57 -0.79 2.42 5.96
C VAL A 57 0.50 2.11 6.71
N SER A 58 0.81 2.88 7.77
CA SER A 58 1.97 2.60 8.62
C SER A 58 1.85 1.31 9.43
N TYR A 59 0.66 1.00 9.94
CA TYR A 59 0.41 -0.24 10.67
C TYR A 59 0.61 -1.46 9.77
N ALA A 60 0.04 -1.43 8.56
CA ALA A 60 0.21 -2.49 7.58
C ALA A 60 1.68 -2.68 7.19
N ALA A 61 2.45 -1.60 7.02
CA ALA A 61 3.88 -1.67 6.74
C ALA A 61 4.67 -2.28 7.91
N TRP A 62 4.38 -1.86 9.15
CA TRP A 62 5.01 -2.38 10.35
C TRP A 62 4.73 -3.87 10.56
N LYS A 63 3.47 -4.29 10.42
CA LYS A 63 3.06 -5.70 10.51
C LYS A 63 3.68 -6.57 9.42
N ALA A 64 3.90 -6.01 8.22
CA ALA A 64 4.63 -6.66 7.13
C ALA A 64 6.16 -6.67 7.31
N GLY A 65 6.69 -6.10 8.41
CA GLY A 65 8.13 -6.05 8.68
C GLY A 65 8.90 -5.09 7.78
N ILE A 66 8.23 -4.09 7.20
CA ILE A 66 8.87 -3.09 6.33
C ILE A 66 9.47 -1.99 7.21
N PRO A 67 10.78 -1.70 7.09
CA PRO A 67 11.43 -0.67 7.87
C PRO A 67 10.97 0.73 7.47
N GLU A 68 11.04 1.67 8.41
CA GLU A 68 10.64 3.08 8.21
C GLU A 68 11.48 3.82 7.15
N SER A 69 12.66 3.28 6.82
CA SER A 69 13.50 3.76 5.71
C SER A 69 12.93 3.43 4.32
N ILE A 70 11.91 2.57 4.22
CA ILE A 70 11.23 2.18 2.98
C ILE A 70 9.81 2.78 2.93
N ILE A 71 9.04 2.64 4.01
CA ILE A 71 7.71 3.26 4.18
C ILE A 71 7.70 4.00 5.52
N PRO A 72 7.51 5.34 5.56
CA PRO A 72 7.60 6.08 6.81
C PRO A 72 6.43 5.73 7.75
N LYS A 73 6.69 5.80 9.06
CA LYS A 73 5.61 5.88 10.06
C LYS A 73 4.96 7.26 9.97
N GLN A 74 3.79 7.32 9.33
CA GLN A 74 3.09 8.54 8.93
C GLN A 74 1.75 8.66 9.67
N LYS A 75 1.47 9.88 10.14
CA LYS A 75 0.14 10.33 10.57
C LYS A 75 -0.41 11.42 9.66
N SER A 76 0.46 12.12 8.93
CA SER A 76 0.12 13.15 7.97
C SER A 76 0.46 12.70 6.56
N CYS A 77 -0.55 12.68 5.68
CA CYS A 77 -0.37 12.38 4.26
C CYS A 77 0.68 13.33 3.63
N THR A 78 0.57 14.63 3.88
CA THR A 78 1.47 15.63 3.28
C THR A 78 2.82 15.72 3.97
N ARG A 79 2.83 15.89 5.31
CA ARG A 79 4.05 16.24 6.06
C ARG A 79 4.96 15.05 6.31
N ASP A 80 4.40 13.84 6.37
CA ASP A 80 5.18 12.63 6.64
C ASP A 80 5.35 11.84 5.33
N GLY A 81 4.24 11.39 4.74
CA GLY A 81 4.23 10.52 3.56
C GLY A 81 4.81 11.16 2.30
N VAL A 82 4.10 12.14 1.74
CA VAL A 82 4.53 12.84 0.51
C VAL A 82 5.92 13.46 0.67
N ALA A 83 6.18 14.12 1.80
CA ALA A 83 7.47 14.74 2.06
C ALA A 83 8.62 13.71 2.08
N PHE A 84 8.42 12.54 2.69
CA PHE A 84 9.38 11.44 2.67
C PHE A 84 9.69 10.98 1.25
N PHE A 85 8.66 10.64 0.46
CA PHE A 85 8.87 10.14 -0.90
C PHE A 85 9.49 11.20 -1.83
N LYS A 86 9.15 12.48 -1.65
CA LYS A 86 9.84 13.57 -2.36
C LYS A 86 11.30 13.67 -1.95
N LYS A 87 11.60 13.66 -0.65
CA LYS A 87 12.97 13.74 -0.11
C LYS A 87 13.86 12.58 -0.56
N THR A 88 13.29 11.38 -0.71
CA THR A 88 14.03 10.18 -1.14
C THR A 88 14.04 9.96 -2.65
N GLY A 89 13.49 10.87 -3.46
CA GLY A 89 13.42 10.73 -4.93
C GLY A 89 12.46 9.63 -5.42
N ARG A 90 11.56 9.18 -4.53
CA ARG A 90 10.61 8.08 -4.73
C ARG A 90 9.18 8.53 -4.93
N TRP A 91 8.96 9.84 -5.02
CA TRP A 91 7.68 10.41 -5.43
C TRP A 91 7.46 10.22 -6.93
N ARG A 92 6.22 9.91 -7.32
CA ARG A 92 5.78 9.77 -8.71
C ARG A 92 4.53 10.62 -8.92
N PRO A 93 4.52 11.50 -9.94
CA PRO A 93 3.34 12.29 -10.25
C PRO A 93 2.21 11.39 -10.77
N ARG A 94 0.96 11.86 -10.69
CA ARG A 94 -0.19 11.19 -11.33
C ARG A 94 0.02 11.01 -12.83
N ALA A 95 0.46 12.07 -13.51
CA ALA A 95 0.60 12.10 -14.95
C ALA A 95 1.82 11.28 -15.40
N GLY A 96 1.62 10.41 -16.38
CA GLY A 96 2.70 9.63 -17.01
C GLY A 96 3.27 8.49 -16.17
N TYR A 97 2.66 8.16 -15.03
CA TYR A 97 3.09 7.05 -14.18
C TYR A 97 2.01 5.96 -14.12
N MET A 98 2.39 4.73 -14.44
CA MET A 98 1.57 3.55 -14.16
C MET A 98 1.91 3.05 -12.75
N PRO A 99 0.97 3.12 -11.78
CA PRO A 99 1.24 2.67 -10.42
C PRO A 99 1.46 1.16 -10.33
N GLN A 100 2.24 0.78 -9.32
CA GLN A 100 2.66 -0.60 -9.06
C GLN A 100 1.98 -1.17 -7.83
N PRO A 101 1.70 -2.48 -7.78
CA PRO A 101 1.37 -3.15 -6.53
C PRO A 101 2.42 -2.83 -5.46
N GLY A 102 1.97 -2.32 -4.31
CA GLY A 102 2.81 -1.88 -3.21
C GLY A 102 3.15 -0.39 -3.22
N ASP A 103 2.80 0.37 -4.27
CA ASP A 103 2.86 1.82 -4.19
C ASP A 103 1.86 2.36 -3.16
N ILE A 104 2.18 3.52 -2.60
CA ILE A 104 1.30 4.26 -1.70
C ILE A 104 0.66 5.38 -2.52
N ILE A 105 -0.65 5.31 -2.73
CA ILE A 105 -1.40 6.33 -3.46
C ILE A 105 -1.85 7.42 -2.50
N TYR A 106 -1.66 8.69 -2.89
CA TYR A 106 -2.11 9.85 -2.13
C TYR A 106 -3.17 10.61 -2.93
N PHE A 107 -4.18 11.10 -2.23
CA PHE A 107 -5.28 11.88 -2.81
C PHE A 107 -5.33 13.30 -2.29
N THR A 108 -5.93 14.20 -3.04
CA THR A 108 -6.07 15.63 -2.75
C THR A 108 -7.54 16.08 -2.75
N ASN A 109 -7.83 17.11 -1.95
CA ASN A 109 -9.11 17.83 -1.95
C ASN A 109 -8.99 19.25 -2.52
N ASP A 110 -7.77 19.68 -2.86
CA ASP A 110 -7.46 21.09 -3.12
C ASP A 110 -6.70 21.29 -4.45
N GLY A 111 -6.90 20.38 -5.40
CA GLY A 111 -6.28 20.44 -6.72
C GLY A 111 -4.79 20.11 -6.74
N GLY A 112 -4.29 19.36 -5.74
CA GLY A 112 -2.91 18.91 -5.67
C GLY A 112 -1.97 19.87 -4.96
N ARG A 113 -2.47 20.76 -4.11
CA ARG A 113 -1.62 21.56 -3.21
C ARG A 113 -1.21 20.73 -2.00
N THR A 114 -2.12 19.93 -1.47
CA THR A 114 -1.88 19.03 -0.34
C THR A 114 -2.49 17.65 -0.55
N ALA A 115 -1.91 16.66 0.12
CA ALA A 115 -2.50 15.34 0.28
C ALA A 115 -3.44 15.30 1.50
N ALA A 116 -4.65 14.81 1.29
CA ALA A 116 -5.72 14.71 2.27
C ALA A 116 -6.09 13.26 2.64
N HIS A 117 -5.77 12.29 1.77
CA HIS A 117 -6.06 10.87 2.01
C HIS A 117 -4.98 9.98 1.40
N VAL A 118 -4.89 8.74 1.85
CA VAL A 118 -3.86 7.78 1.42
C VAL A 118 -4.41 6.35 1.39
N GLY A 119 -3.88 5.54 0.49
CA GLY A 119 -4.17 4.11 0.36
C GLY A 119 -2.99 3.32 -0.17
N ILE A 120 -3.17 2.00 -0.26
CA ILE A 120 -2.17 1.05 -0.74
C ILE A 120 -2.63 0.53 -2.10
N VAL A 121 -1.80 0.64 -3.12
CA VAL A 121 -2.09 0.07 -4.44
C VAL A 121 -1.91 -1.45 -4.36
N CYS A 122 -2.96 -2.21 -4.65
CA CYS A 122 -2.88 -3.68 -4.71
C CYS A 122 -2.79 -4.20 -6.15
N MET A 123 -3.27 -3.41 -7.12
CA MET A 123 -3.27 -3.76 -8.54
C MET A 123 -3.47 -2.50 -9.38
N ALA A 124 -2.90 -2.45 -10.57
CA ALA A 124 -3.19 -1.40 -11.55
C ALA A 124 -3.07 -1.95 -12.96
N ASP A 125 -3.90 -1.45 -13.86
CA ASP A 125 -3.90 -1.79 -15.27
C ASP A 125 -4.36 -0.56 -16.09
N ALA A 126 -4.43 -0.71 -17.42
CA ALA A 126 -4.82 0.37 -18.31
C ALA A 126 -6.20 1.00 -18.00
N SER A 127 -7.10 0.27 -17.33
CA SER A 127 -8.44 0.75 -16.98
C SER A 127 -8.52 1.42 -15.60
N GLY A 128 -7.52 1.24 -14.73
CA GLY A 128 -7.53 1.88 -13.42
C GLY A 128 -6.59 1.29 -12.39
N VAL A 129 -6.61 1.91 -11.21
CA VAL A 129 -5.87 1.50 -10.02
C VAL A 129 -6.84 1.01 -8.96
N THR A 130 -6.55 -0.16 -8.40
CA THR A 130 -7.27 -0.74 -7.26
C THR A 130 -6.45 -0.52 -5.99
N THR A 131 -7.11 -0.04 -4.94
CA THR A 131 -6.51 0.34 -3.66
C THR A 131 -7.15 -0.42 -2.50
N ILE A 132 -6.40 -0.51 -1.40
CA ILE A 132 -6.92 -0.82 -0.06
C ILE A 132 -6.67 0.42 0.79
N GLU A 133 -7.73 0.96 1.35
CA GLU A 133 -7.71 2.23 2.07
C GLU A 133 -8.29 2.03 3.47
N GLY A 134 -7.69 2.71 4.46
CA GLY A 134 -8.27 2.90 5.78
C GLY A 134 -8.97 4.25 5.88
N ASN A 135 -9.75 4.45 6.93
CA ASN A 135 -10.63 5.60 7.17
C ASN A 135 -11.51 5.97 5.96
N THR A 136 -12.11 4.95 5.34
CA THR A 136 -12.94 5.08 4.13
C THR A 136 -14.15 4.15 4.26
N ASN A 137 -14.98 4.06 3.23
CA ASN A 137 -16.03 3.06 3.15
C ASN A 137 -16.11 2.45 1.74
N GLY A 138 -17.03 1.50 1.56
CA GLY A 138 -17.24 0.79 0.29
C GLY A 138 -17.82 1.62 -0.86
N SER A 139 -18.07 2.93 -0.67
CA SER A 139 -18.48 3.81 -1.76
C SER A 139 -17.40 3.85 -2.86
N PRO A 140 -17.76 3.87 -4.15
CA PRO A 140 -16.77 4.01 -5.23
C PRO A 140 -16.11 5.39 -5.26
N ALA A 141 -16.72 6.41 -4.63
CA ALA A 141 -16.15 7.75 -4.54
C ALA A 141 -15.06 7.83 -3.46
N LEU A 142 -14.09 8.74 -3.60
CA LEU A 142 -13.12 9.03 -2.54
C LEU A 142 -13.80 9.58 -1.29
N VAL A 143 -13.66 8.86 -0.16
CA VAL A 143 -14.22 9.18 1.15
C VAL A 143 -13.06 9.28 2.16
N PRO A 144 -12.67 10.50 2.58
CA PRO A 144 -11.52 10.70 3.48
C PRO A 144 -11.79 10.39 4.96
N ASN A 145 -13.06 10.17 5.32
CA ASN A 145 -13.50 9.80 6.65
C ASN A 145 -14.75 8.91 6.52
N GLY A 146 -14.54 7.61 6.33
CA GLY A 146 -15.63 6.65 6.09
C GLY A 146 -15.74 5.54 7.14
N GLY A 147 -14.88 5.58 8.16
CA GLY A 147 -14.98 4.71 9.33
C GLY A 147 -14.67 3.24 9.11
N GLY A 148 -14.01 2.86 8.02
CA GLY A 148 -13.59 1.48 7.82
C GLY A 148 -12.43 1.29 6.83
N VAL A 149 -12.10 0.01 6.61
CA VAL A 149 -11.12 -0.42 5.61
C VAL A 149 -11.85 -1.02 4.42
N ALA A 150 -11.61 -0.50 3.22
CA ALA A 150 -12.30 -0.96 2.01
C ALA A 150 -11.35 -1.05 0.80
N LYS A 151 -11.70 -1.94 -0.13
CA LYS A 151 -11.12 -1.99 -1.48
C LYS A 151 -11.85 -1.00 -2.38
N LYS A 152 -11.10 -0.23 -3.16
CA LYS A 152 -11.66 0.79 -4.06
C LYS A 152 -10.94 0.77 -5.40
N ARG A 153 -11.57 1.31 -6.43
CA ARG A 153 -11.00 1.38 -7.77
C ARG A 153 -11.25 2.73 -8.40
N TYR A 154 -10.21 3.34 -8.94
CA TYR A 154 -10.26 4.65 -9.57
C TYR A 154 -9.68 4.59 -10.99
N PRO A 155 -10.20 5.38 -11.94
CA PRO A 155 -9.50 5.64 -13.19
C PRO A 155 -8.10 6.22 -12.92
N LEU A 156 -7.10 5.86 -13.73
CA LEU A 156 -5.74 6.43 -13.61
C LEU A 156 -5.74 7.97 -13.74
N ALA A 157 -6.68 8.49 -14.51
CA ALA A 157 -6.89 9.92 -14.71
C ALA A 157 -7.73 10.60 -13.61
N TYR A 158 -8.12 9.89 -12.54
CA TYR A 158 -8.95 10.48 -11.48
C TYR A 158 -8.28 11.72 -10.90
N GLU A 159 -8.96 12.86 -11.00
CA GLU A 159 -8.37 14.19 -10.74
C GLU A 159 -7.96 14.40 -9.29
N ARG A 160 -8.57 13.66 -8.36
CA ARG A 160 -8.23 13.72 -6.94
C ARG A 160 -7.05 12.81 -6.58
N ILE A 161 -6.46 12.07 -7.52
CA ILE A 161 -5.16 11.42 -7.30
C ILE A 161 -4.08 12.50 -7.30
N TYR A 162 -3.39 12.66 -6.19
CA TYR A 162 -2.28 13.60 -6.07
C TYR A 162 -0.99 13.03 -6.65
N GLY A 163 -0.72 11.76 -6.38
CA GLY A 163 0.46 11.04 -6.86
C GLY A 163 0.72 9.81 -6.01
N TYR A 164 1.92 9.25 -6.18
CA TYR A 164 2.29 7.98 -5.59
C TYR A 164 3.66 8.08 -4.91
N GLY A 165 3.77 7.47 -3.73
CA GLY A 165 5.05 7.07 -3.17
C GLY A 165 5.40 5.69 -3.66
N SER A 166 6.59 5.50 -4.24
CA SER A 166 7.06 4.20 -4.72
C SER A 166 8.17 3.67 -3.79
N PRO A 167 7.82 2.84 -2.79
CA PRO A 167 8.78 2.39 -1.78
C PRO A 167 9.95 1.63 -2.39
N ALA A 168 11.14 1.84 -1.85
CA ALA A 168 12.34 1.11 -2.24
C ALA A 168 12.37 -0.27 -1.58
N TYR A 169 11.42 -1.14 -1.93
CA TYR A 169 11.40 -2.51 -1.45
C TYR A 169 12.74 -3.18 -1.73
N ARG A 170 13.17 -4.02 -0.78
CA ARG A 170 14.36 -4.86 -0.93
C ARG A 170 14.19 -5.66 -2.21
N ASP A 171 15.22 -5.60 -3.02
CA ASP A 171 15.27 -6.30 -4.29
C ASP A 171 15.51 -7.79 -4.02
N ASP A 172 14.45 -8.48 -3.59
CA ASP A 172 14.46 -9.94 -3.42
C ASP A 172 14.57 -10.63 -4.78
N ARG A 173 14.58 -9.88 -5.89
CA ARG A 173 14.76 -10.37 -7.26
C ARG A 173 15.98 -11.26 -7.38
N ALA A 174 17.14 -10.82 -6.88
CA ALA A 174 18.35 -11.63 -6.92
C ALA A 174 18.18 -12.94 -6.11
N ALA A 175 17.55 -12.87 -4.94
CA ALA A 175 17.29 -14.03 -4.10
C ALA A 175 16.26 -15.00 -4.71
N ASN A 176 15.20 -14.47 -5.32
CA ASN A 176 14.16 -15.26 -5.98
C ASN A 176 14.68 -15.91 -7.26
N LYS A 177 15.47 -15.20 -8.06
CA LYS A 177 16.21 -15.78 -9.19
C LYS A 177 17.12 -16.91 -8.72
N ALA A 178 17.90 -16.70 -7.66
CA ALA A 178 18.74 -17.75 -7.09
C ALA A 178 17.92 -18.97 -6.59
N ARG A 179 16.76 -18.76 -5.96
CA ARG A 179 15.83 -19.83 -5.56
C ARG A 179 15.29 -20.61 -6.77
N ILE A 180 14.85 -19.92 -7.82
CA ILE A 180 14.40 -20.54 -9.07
C ILE A 180 15.54 -21.37 -9.67
N GLN A 181 16.71 -20.76 -9.88
CA GLN A 181 17.88 -21.41 -10.50
C GLN A 181 18.32 -22.65 -9.70
N SER A 182 18.35 -22.58 -8.37
CA SER A 182 18.73 -23.70 -7.50
C SER A 182 17.69 -24.84 -7.45
N LYS A 183 16.39 -24.53 -7.55
CA LYS A 183 15.31 -25.53 -7.40
C LYS A 183 14.94 -26.21 -8.71
N CYS A 184 14.92 -25.49 -9.84
CA CYS A 184 14.52 -26.04 -11.14
C CYS A 184 15.69 -26.35 -12.08
N GLY A 185 16.94 -26.07 -11.66
CA GLY A 185 18.13 -26.27 -12.49
C GLY A 185 18.18 -25.34 -13.71
N PHE A 186 17.31 -24.33 -13.75
CA PHE A 186 17.30 -23.32 -14.81
C PHE A 186 18.58 -22.50 -14.73
N SER A 187 19.53 -22.75 -15.63
CA SER A 187 20.52 -21.73 -15.98
C SER A 187 19.81 -20.58 -16.70
N ASP A 188 20.34 -19.36 -16.66
CA ASP A 188 19.79 -18.19 -17.39
C ASP A 188 20.60 -17.94 -18.68
N PRO A 189 20.61 -18.86 -19.66
CA PRO A 189 21.59 -18.84 -20.75
C PRO A 189 21.39 -17.70 -21.74
N GLU A 190 20.18 -17.15 -21.85
CA GLU A 190 19.84 -16.09 -22.81
C GLU A 190 19.50 -14.75 -22.13
N GLY A 191 19.75 -14.63 -20.82
CA GLY A 191 19.34 -13.46 -20.06
C GLY A 191 17.81 -13.32 -20.03
N PHE A 192 17.10 -14.44 -19.93
CA PHE A 192 15.65 -14.47 -19.78
C PHE A 192 15.21 -13.71 -18.55
N PHE A 193 15.98 -13.80 -17.45
CA PHE A 193 15.76 -12.93 -16.30
C PHE A 193 15.98 -11.46 -16.64
N GLY A 194 16.99 -11.11 -17.43
CA GLY A 194 17.19 -9.74 -17.91
C GLY A 194 16.04 -9.22 -18.79
N TYR A 195 15.47 -10.08 -19.62
CA TYR A 195 14.27 -9.78 -20.42
C TYR A 195 13.05 -9.55 -19.51
N LEU A 196 12.81 -10.47 -18.57
CA LEU A 196 11.71 -10.40 -17.63
C LEU A 196 11.84 -9.19 -16.69
N ASP A 197 13.06 -8.74 -16.38
CA ASP A 197 13.32 -7.62 -15.50
C ASP A 197 12.71 -6.29 -15.97
N GLY A 198 12.51 -6.15 -17.28
CA GLY A 198 11.88 -4.97 -17.89
C GLY A 198 10.36 -4.94 -17.72
N PHE A 199 9.74 -6.02 -17.22
CA PHE A 199 8.30 -6.08 -17.01
C PHE A 199 7.92 -5.55 -15.63
N GLN A 200 6.83 -4.81 -15.65
CA GLN A 200 6.18 -4.22 -14.48
C GLN A 200 5.95 -5.22 -13.32
N TYR A 201 5.71 -6.49 -13.64
CA TYR A 201 5.36 -7.54 -12.68
C TYR A 201 6.49 -8.54 -12.43
N ALA A 202 7.73 -8.24 -12.87
CA ALA A 202 8.85 -9.17 -12.79
C ALA A 202 9.06 -9.71 -11.37
N ASP A 203 9.08 -8.83 -10.37
CA ASP A 203 9.31 -9.21 -8.97
C ASP A 203 8.24 -10.16 -8.43
N ALA A 204 6.97 -9.84 -8.69
CA ALA A 204 5.84 -10.67 -8.29
C ALA A 204 5.83 -12.01 -9.04
N ALA A 205 6.26 -12.02 -10.31
CA ALA A 205 6.39 -13.25 -11.10
C ALA A 205 7.52 -14.14 -10.58
N TYR A 206 8.69 -13.58 -10.29
CA TYR A 206 9.81 -14.33 -9.70
C TYR A 206 9.48 -14.88 -8.32
N GLU A 207 8.77 -14.10 -7.49
CA GLU A 207 8.31 -14.57 -6.19
C GLU A 207 7.34 -15.75 -6.34
N LYS A 208 6.27 -15.61 -7.14
CA LYS A 208 5.30 -16.70 -7.38
C LYS A 208 5.96 -17.94 -7.95
N TRP A 209 6.90 -17.77 -8.87
CA TRP A 209 7.64 -18.89 -9.46
C TRP A 209 8.55 -19.55 -8.42
N ALA A 210 9.30 -18.77 -7.64
CA ALA A 210 10.13 -19.31 -6.56
C ALA A 210 9.31 -20.05 -5.49
N ASP A 211 8.16 -19.50 -5.08
CA ASP A 211 7.27 -20.09 -4.07
C ASP A 211 6.52 -21.33 -4.59
N SER A 212 6.44 -21.55 -5.91
CA SER A 212 5.85 -22.79 -6.47
C SER A 212 6.67 -24.06 -6.19
N TYR A 213 7.89 -23.90 -5.64
CA TYR A 213 8.81 -24.98 -5.28
C TYR A 213 8.91 -25.23 -3.76
N GLU A 214 7.99 -24.65 -2.97
CA GLU A 214 7.77 -24.90 -1.54
C GLU A 214 6.47 -25.67 -1.30
#